data_AF-A0AAJ6YFT5-F1
#
_entry.id   AF-A0AAJ6YFT5-F1
#
_cell.length_a   1.000
_cell.length_b   1.000
_cell.length_c   1.000
_cell.angle_alpha   90.00
_cell.angle_beta   90.00
_cell.angle_gamma   90.00
#
_symmetry.space_group_name_H-M   'P 1'
#
loop_
_entity.id
_entity.type
_entity.pdbx_description
1 polymer ?
#
loop_
_entity_poly.entity_id
_entity_poly.type
_entity_poly.pdbx_seq_one_letter_code
_entity_poly.pdbx_strand_id
1 'polypeptide(L)'
;MFHWKKLKSIQHICDLIKNSESHLLKLPPNAELIARFKRRLQKNVLVSTNHPLTRFYLRSKAAIALEKHRHGMSSNWWIIHPCSHFRFAWDSIMAFTFLYMFFMIPHMISFHWLSKNKSDIINKFNILTPGFILCLIDIFFNFITGFISPDGHEIFIDPLVILQFVLNILYLVVGHYIGRLFFIDLTSSIPYVWLHKNRLENPGSGDQLYLLFFEMLPLLKLFRLCTLRHYIKEILLACEASRVYEHGVWIFWLTILIFHWSACFTYAFPFFYAYIMKTTMNKGEGYIFKTKLYEKPDWIIYLTSLYIGGGNLCSYSFTEFKFTDLPDKITRCILLLFGMTYFLYVIVIILQLVKSSVEPELKYQSIMNGVNDYINNKRLPKKLKERLLHFYEHRFQGSLFKEKAITSTLSKHLKREITQYSSSILFESTLLFNNISCSFLNSIIGVLKQEIFLQDDIIYKYDIEGKCMYFIITGTVALITYSGKEICHVNDGDFFGENAVVQHEHKRETTAIALEVCEVLRFDRRDFVRLVPPKCEMYKAIESLADALTQHIKNAENQVSNDDDKINGLKL
;
A
#
# COMPACT_ATOMS: atom_id res chain seq x y z
N MET A 1 -31.84 19.10 -38.19
CA MET A 1 -30.99 18.02 -38.75
C MET A 1 -29.62 18.62 -39.09
N PHE A 2 -28.73 18.80 -38.10
CA PHE A 2 -27.34 19.20 -38.34
C PHE A 2 -26.40 18.13 -37.82
N HIS A 3 -25.65 17.57 -38.77
CA HIS A 3 -24.75 16.45 -38.61
C HIS A 3 -23.54 16.88 -37.77
N TRP A 4 -23.35 16.23 -36.62
CA TRP A 4 -22.17 16.41 -35.77
C TRP A 4 -20.90 16.00 -36.53
N LYS A 5 -20.15 16.97 -37.06
CA LYS A 5 -18.73 16.76 -37.30
C LYS A 5 -18.06 16.67 -35.94
N LYS A 6 -17.88 15.44 -35.44
CA LYS A 6 -16.90 15.09 -34.40
C LYS A 6 -15.66 15.96 -34.65
N LEU A 7 -15.42 16.95 -33.80
CA LEU A 7 -14.12 17.61 -33.71
C LEU A 7 -13.13 16.46 -33.53
N LYS A 8 -12.33 16.17 -34.57
CA LYS A 8 -11.21 15.25 -34.46
C LYS A 8 -10.43 15.75 -33.25
N SER A 9 -10.46 14.99 -32.15
CA SER A 9 -9.51 15.18 -31.07
C SER A 9 -8.16 15.37 -31.77
N ILE A 10 -7.44 16.45 -31.46
CA ILE A 10 -6.04 16.60 -31.86
C ILE A 10 -5.32 15.49 -31.11
N GLN A 11 -5.44 14.27 -31.63
CA GLN A 11 -4.68 13.13 -31.21
C GLN A 11 -3.28 13.47 -31.66
N HIS A 12 -2.38 13.59 -30.70
CA HIS A 12 -0.97 13.54 -30.99
C HIS A 12 -0.72 12.31 -31.85
N ILE A 13 -0.46 12.55 -33.14
CA ILE A 13 0.07 11.53 -34.03
C ILE A 13 1.50 11.40 -33.57
N CYS A 14 1.73 10.36 -32.77
CA CYS A 14 3.03 10.11 -32.21
C CYS A 14 3.97 9.66 -33.33
N ASP A 15 4.70 10.63 -33.90
CA ASP A 15 5.74 10.36 -34.91
C ASP A 15 6.93 9.60 -34.31
N LEU A 16 7.02 9.53 -32.98
CA LEU A 16 7.89 8.57 -32.32
C LEU A 16 7.43 7.17 -32.68
N ILE A 17 8.21 6.54 -33.56
CA ILE A 17 8.10 5.14 -33.93
C ILE A 17 7.93 4.35 -32.63
N LYS A 18 6.81 3.62 -32.49
CA LYS A 18 6.67 2.57 -31.47
C LYS A 18 7.72 1.50 -31.78
N ASN A 19 8.95 1.76 -31.36
CA ASN A 19 10.00 0.78 -31.38
C ASN A 19 9.55 -0.38 -30.50
N SER A 20 9.96 -1.60 -30.85
CA SER A 20 9.73 -2.77 -30.01
C SER A 20 10.09 -2.44 -28.56
N GLU A 21 9.34 -2.92 -27.57
CA GLU A 21 9.57 -2.62 -26.13
C GLU A 21 11.02 -2.86 -25.66
N SER A 22 11.79 -3.63 -26.42
CA SER A 22 13.23 -3.81 -26.21
C SER A 22 14.09 -2.58 -26.53
N HIS A 23 13.64 -1.58 -27.29
CA HIS A 23 14.40 -0.39 -27.75
C HIS A 23 15.75 -0.66 -28.44
N LEU A 24 16.09 -1.92 -28.67
CA LEU A 24 17.27 -2.38 -29.39
C LEU A 24 16.99 -2.48 -30.90
N LEU A 25 18.02 -2.34 -31.73
CA LEU A 25 17.96 -2.48 -33.20
C LEU A 25 17.24 -3.77 -33.63
N LYS A 26 16.38 -3.70 -34.64
CA LYS A 26 15.65 -4.88 -35.17
C LYS A 26 16.64 -5.81 -35.87
N LEU A 27 16.53 -7.10 -35.59
CA LEU A 27 17.29 -8.13 -36.33
C LEU A 27 16.71 -8.27 -37.75
N PRO A 28 17.54 -8.56 -38.77
CA PRO A 28 17.04 -8.88 -40.10
C PRO A 28 16.19 -10.16 -40.08
N PRO A 29 15.22 -10.31 -40.99
CA PRO A 29 14.36 -11.51 -41.05
C PRO A 29 15.16 -12.79 -41.25
N ASN A 30 16.33 -12.72 -41.89
CA ASN A 30 17.25 -13.85 -42.12
C ASN A 30 18.33 -14.00 -41.03
N ALA A 31 18.17 -13.35 -39.86
CA ALA A 31 19.14 -13.47 -38.78
C ALA A 31 19.31 -14.92 -38.31
N GLU A 32 20.57 -15.31 -38.10
CA GLU A 32 20.95 -16.64 -37.61
C GLU A 32 20.26 -17.00 -36.29
N LEU A 33 20.08 -18.30 -36.06
CA LEU A 33 19.47 -18.83 -34.83
C LEU A 33 20.22 -18.35 -33.57
N ILE A 34 21.54 -18.24 -33.63
CA ILE A 34 22.39 -17.74 -32.52
C ILE A 34 22.10 -16.26 -32.23
N ALA A 35 21.97 -15.41 -33.26
CA ALA A 35 21.62 -14.01 -33.08
C ALA A 35 20.21 -13.83 -32.48
N ARG A 36 19.25 -14.66 -32.91
CA ARG A 36 17.90 -14.69 -32.34
C ARG A 36 17.92 -15.16 -30.88
N PHE A 37 18.70 -16.19 -30.56
CA PHE A 37 18.86 -16.69 -29.20
C PHE A 37 19.52 -15.65 -28.28
N LYS A 38 20.64 -15.05 -28.71
CA LYS A 38 21.31 -13.94 -28.02
C LYS A 38 20.34 -12.81 -27.71
N ARG A 39 19.51 -12.43 -28.69
CA ARG A 39 18.50 -11.38 -28.51
C ARG A 39 17.41 -11.76 -27.51
N ARG A 40 16.98 -13.01 -27.48
CA ARG A 40 16.03 -13.49 -26.44
C ARG A 40 16.65 -13.40 -25.05
N LEU A 41 17.90 -13.82 -24.91
CA LEU A 41 18.63 -13.79 -23.64
C LEU A 41 18.87 -12.35 -23.16
N GLN A 42 19.30 -11.46 -24.06
CA GLN A 42 19.45 -10.02 -23.79
C GLN A 42 18.15 -9.39 -23.26
N LYS A 43 16.99 -9.74 -23.80
CA LYS A 43 15.71 -9.18 -23.32
C LYS A 43 15.42 -9.52 -21.84
N ASN A 44 15.87 -10.67 -21.37
CA ASN A 44 15.65 -11.11 -19.99
C ASN A 44 16.64 -10.47 -19.01
N VAL A 45 17.86 -10.19 -19.48
CA VAL A 45 19.00 -9.65 -18.72
C VAL A 45 18.97 -8.11 -18.66
N LEU A 46 18.40 -7.46 -19.66
CA LEU A 46 18.23 -6.00 -19.69
C LEU A 46 17.15 -5.51 -18.73
N VAL A 47 17.14 -4.19 -18.49
CA VAL A 47 16.16 -3.54 -17.62
C VAL A 47 14.72 -3.80 -18.08
N SER A 48 13.87 -4.19 -17.14
CA SER A 48 12.45 -4.43 -17.36
C SER A 48 11.61 -3.22 -16.94
N THR A 49 10.57 -2.90 -17.70
CA THR A 49 9.57 -1.89 -17.33
C THR A 49 8.63 -2.36 -16.23
N ASN A 50 8.51 -3.68 -16.04
CA ASN A 50 7.56 -4.30 -15.11
C ASN A 50 8.22 -4.61 -13.76
N HIS A 51 9.53 -4.47 -13.65
CA HIS A 51 10.24 -4.65 -12.38
C HIS A 51 9.84 -3.53 -11.39
N PRO A 52 9.49 -3.85 -10.14
CA PRO A 52 8.96 -2.89 -9.16
C PRO A 52 9.93 -1.73 -8.90
N LEU A 53 11.24 -2.03 -8.85
CA LEU A 53 12.27 -1.00 -8.63
C LEU A 53 12.55 -0.07 -9.81
N THR A 54 12.21 -0.43 -11.06
CA THR A 54 12.61 0.35 -12.24
C THR A 54 12.10 1.77 -12.18
N ARG A 55 10.87 2.00 -11.71
CA ARG A 55 10.26 3.33 -11.66
C ARG A 55 10.93 4.28 -10.65
N PHE A 56 11.62 3.74 -9.64
CA PHE A 56 12.31 4.55 -8.63
C PHE A 56 13.64 5.09 -9.16
N TYR A 57 14.38 4.29 -9.92
CA TYR A 57 15.70 4.65 -10.46
C TYR A 57 15.61 5.25 -11.87
N LEU A 58 14.75 4.70 -12.74
CA LEU A 58 14.55 5.15 -14.12
C LEU A 58 13.16 5.78 -14.26
N ARG A 59 13.09 7.09 -14.00
CA ARG A 59 11.83 7.84 -13.89
C ARG A 59 11.08 8.05 -15.22
N SER A 60 11.70 7.80 -16.38
CA SER A 60 11.09 8.04 -17.69
C SER A 60 11.30 6.90 -18.68
N LYS A 61 10.39 6.74 -19.65
CA LYS A 61 10.53 5.75 -20.73
C LYS A 61 11.79 6.01 -21.58
N ALA A 62 12.19 7.27 -21.73
CA ALA A 62 13.43 7.65 -22.41
C ALA A 62 14.66 7.19 -21.64
N ALA A 63 14.70 7.36 -20.32
CA ALA A 63 15.78 6.86 -19.47
C ALA A 63 15.89 5.32 -19.55
N ILE A 64 14.76 4.62 -19.53
CA ILE A 64 14.73 3.15 -19.71
C ILE A 64 15.26 2.76 -21.10
N ALA A 65 14.87 3.47 -22.15
CA ALA A 65 15.33 3.20 -23.51
C ALA A 65 16.84 3.47 -23.68
N LEU A 66 17.33 4.58 -23.13
CA LEU A 66 18.76 4.92 -23.11
C LEU A 66 19.56 3.88 -22.33
N GLU A 67 19.05 3.41 -21.20
CA GLU A 67 19.71 2.38 -20.40
C GLU A 67 19.72 1.02 -21.12
N LYS A 68 18.60 0.64 -21.75
CA LYS A 68 18.54 -0.56 -22.62
C LYS A 68 19.54 -0.47 -23.77
N HIS A 69 19.70 0.71 -24.37
CA HIS A 69 20.65 0.93 -25.45
C HIS A 69 22.11 0.90 -24.94
N ARG A 70 22.41 1.63 -23.87
CA ARG A 70 23.73 1.69 -23.22
C ARG A 70 24.21 0.29 -22.83
N HIS A 71 23.37 -0.47 -22.13
CA HIS A 71 23.70 -1.82 -21.70
C HIS A 71 23.66 -2.83 -22.86
N GLY A 72 22.68 -2.73 -23.76
CA GLY A 72 22.56 -3.68 -24.88
C GLY A 72 23.67 -3.58 -25.94
N MET A 73 24.30 -2.41 -26.07
CA MET A 73 25.40 -2.15 -27.00
C MET A 73 26.79 -2.28 -26.36
N SER A 74 26.88 -2.42 -25.04
CA SER A 74 28.16 -2.58 -24.36
C SER A 74 28.73 -3.99 -24.60
N SER A 75 30.06 -4.13 -24.45
CA SER A 75 30.72 -5.45 -24.44
C SER A 75 30.17 -6.37 -23.34
N ASN A 76 29.66 -5.75 -22.27
CA ASN A 76 29.15 -6.38 -21.05
C ASN A 76 27.66 -6.74 -21.13
N TRP A 77 27.10 -6.92 -22.32
CA TRP A 77 25.66 -7.20 -22.54
C TRP A 77 25.10 -8.42 -21.79
N TRP A 78 25.98 -9.32 -21.34
CA TRP A 78 25.66 -10.57 -20.65
C TRP A 78 25.50 -10.39 -19.14
N ILE A 79 25.88 -9.23 -18.59
CA ILE A 79 25.73 -8.90 -17.17
C ILE A 79 24.27 -8.63 -16.85
N ILE A 80 23.76 -9.24 -15.79
CA ILE A 80 22.38 -9.13 -15.35
C ILE A 80 22.15 -7.72 -14.80
N HIS A 81 21.23 -6.99 -15.41
CA HIS A 81 20.80 -5.70 -14.87
C HIS A 81 20.01 -5.95 -13.57
N PRO A 82 20.24 -5.16 -12.49
CA PRO A 82 19.56 -5.36 -11.21
C PRO A 82 18.03 -5.27 -11.34
N CYS A 83 17.51 -4.33 -12.12
CA CYS A 83 16.08 -4.23 -12.43
C CYS A 83 15.64 -5.05 -13.66
N SER A 84 16.23 -6.24 -13.91
CA SER A 84 15.87 -7.11 -15.03
C SER A 84 14.76 -8.09 -14.69
N HIS A 85 14.09 -8.63 -15.71
CA HIS A 85 13.09 -9.70 -15.49
C HIS A 85 13.73 -10.96 -14.93
N PHE A 86 14.92 -11.31 -15.42
CA PHE A 86 15.66 -12.46 -14.92
C PHE A 86 16.00 -12.31 -13.45
N ARG A 87 16.52 -11.14 -13.04
CA ARG A 87 16.90 -10.90 -11.64
C ARG A 87 15.71 -11.01 -10.70
N PHE A 88 14.59 -10.39 -11.04
CA PHE A 88 13.35 -10.50 -10.25
C PHE A 88 12.85 -11.94 -10.09
N ALA A 89 12.85 -12.72 -11.18
CA ALA A 89 12.45 -14.13 -11.14
C ALA A 89 13.42 -14.96 -10.27
N TRP A 90 14.73 -14.69 -10.39
CA TRP A 90 15.75 -15.35 -9.59
C TRP A 90 15.63 -15.00 -8.09
N ASP A 91 15.45 -13.72 -7.75
CA ASP A 91 15.25 -13.27 -6.37
C ASP A 91 13.98 -13.87 -5.75
N SER A 92 12.93 -14.06 -6.57
CA SER A 92 11.73 -14.77 -6.16
C SER A 92 12.03 -16.24 -5.82
N ILE A 93 12.77 -16.96 -6.66
CA ILE A 93 13.21 -18.34 -6.37
C ILE A 93 14.09 -18.38 -5.11
N MET A 94 14.98 -17.41 -4.94
CA MET A 94 15.86 -17.33 -3.77
C MET A 94 15.10 -17.00 -2.50
N ALA A 95 14.01 -16.22 -2.55
CA ALA A 95 13.14 -15.99 -1.40
C ALA A 95 12.55 -17.31 -0.86
N PHE A 96 12.00 -18.14 -1.75
CA PHE A 96 11.50 -19.47 -1.37
C PHE A 96 12.62 -20.40 -0.90
N THR A 97 13.79 -20.33 -1.55
CA THR A 97 14.96 -21.11 -1.16
C THR A 97 15.45 -20.72 0.24
N PHE A 98 15.51 -19.43 0.57
CA PHE A 98 15.89 -18.98 1.91
C PHE A 98 14.86 -19.37 2.96
N LEU A 99 13.56 -19.24 2.67
CA LEU A 99 12.52 -19.71 3.59
C LEU A 99 12.66 -21.21 3.89
N TYR A 100 12.90 -22.01 2.86
CA TYR A 100 13.19 -23.44 2.98
C TYR A 100 14.45 -23.70 3.81
N MET A 101 15.57 -23.02 3.53
CA MET A 101 16.84 -23.22 4.25
C MET A 101 16.77 -22.75 5.71
N PHE A 102 16.05 -21.67 6.00
CA PHE A 102 15.84 -21.16 7.35
C PHE A 102 15.03 -22.12 8.22
N PHE A 103 14.18 -22.93 7.62
CA PHE A 103 13.49 -24.01 8.30
C PHE A 103 14.35 -25.28 8.38
N MET A 104 14.90 -25.72 7.25
CA MET A 104 15.55 -27.03 7.16
C MET A 104 16.92 -27.10 7.82
N ILE A 105 17.75 -26.04 7.77
CA ILE A 105 19.08 -26.07 8.40
C ILE A 105 18.97 -26.29 9.91
N PRO A 106 18.24 -25.47 10.70
CA PRO A 106 18.11 -25.69 12.14
C PRO A 106 17.45 -27.02 12.48
N HIS A 107 16.42 -27.42 11.73
CA HIS A 107 15.77 -28.71 11.91
C HIS A 107 16.74 -29.89 11.78
N MET A 108 17.56 -29.89 10.72
CA MET A 108 18.46 -31.00 10.42
C MET A 108 19.61 -31.09 11.42
N ILE A 109 20.18 -29.94 11.80
CA ILE A 109 21.21 -29.86 12.85
C ILE A 109 20.66 -30.42 14.16
N SER A 110 19.50 -29.91 14.61
CA SER A 110 18.92 -30.27 15.90
C SER A 110 18.51 -31.75 15.96
N PHE A 111 17.65 -32.21 15.05
CA PHE A 111 16.97 -33.50 15.23
C PHE A 111 17.65 -34.68 14.53
N HIS A 112 18.60 -34.42 13.63
CA HIS A 112 19.25 -35.48 12.87
C HIS A 112 20.76 -35.55 13.10
N TRP A 113 21.48 -34.42 13.04
CA TRP A 113 22.94 -34.45 13.13
C TRP A 113 23.43 -34.66 14.56
N LEU A 114 22.80 -34.05 15.55
CA LEU A 114 23.22 -34.15 16.94
C LEU A 114 22.79 -35.45 17.65
N SER A 115 21.81 -36.19 17.11
CA SER A 115 21.05 -37.18 17.89
C SER A 115 20.99 -38.59 17.30
N LYS A 116 21.32 -38.83 16.02
CA LYS A 116 21.05 -40.12 15.34
C LYS A 116 22.28 -40.74 14.66
N ASN A 117 22.24 -42.07 14.49
CA ASN A 117 23.32 -42.89 13.92
C ASN A 117 23.54 -42.71 12.39
N LYS A 118 24.75 -43.09 11.95
CA LYS A 118 25.39 -42.80 10.65
C LYS A 118 24.62 -43.17 9.35
N SER A 119 23.66 -44.11 9.36
CA SER A 119 23.03 -44.64 8.13
C SER A 119 21.81 -43.85 7.62
N ASP A 120 20.98 -43.31 8.52
CA ASP A 120 19.77 -42.54 8.13
C ASP A 120 20.07 -41.13 7.61
N ILE A 121 21.26 -40.62 7.91
CA ILE A 121 21.66 -39.24 7.63
C ILE A 121 21.98 -39.04 6.14
N ILE A 122 22.49 -40.05 5.44
CA ILE A 122 22.88 -39.95 4.01
C ILE A 122 21.64 -39.73 3.13
N ASN A 123 20.58 -40.50 3.36
CA ASN A 123 19.32 -40.35 2.61
C ASN A 123 18.61 -39.02 2.93
N LYS A 124 18.78 -38.48 4.15
CA LYS A 124 18.18 -37.20 4.56
C LYS A 124 19.02 -35.97 4.15
N PHE A 125 20.32 -36.11 3.90
CA PHE A 125 21.16 -35.00 3.38
C PHE A 125 20.81 -34.61 1.93
N ASN A 126 20.30 -35.56 1.14
CA ASN A 126 19.76 -35.30 -0.20
C ASN A 126 18.67 -34.22 -0.19
N ILE A 127 17.98 -34.03 0.94
CA ILE A 127 16.92 -33.03 1.08
C ILE A 127 17.48 -31.59 1.05
N LEU A 128 18.65 -31.32 1.68
CA LEU A 128 19.24 -29.96 1.70
C LEU A 128 20.10 -29.66 0.47
N THR A 129 20.54 -30.71 -0.25
CA THR A 129 21.48 -30.59 -1.37
C THR A 129 21.00 -29.63 -2.46
N PRO A 130 19.72 -29.67 -2.93
CA PRO A 130 19.21 -28.71 -3.90
C PRO A 130 19.31 -27.25 -3.42
N GLY A 131 19.05 -26.99 -2.14
CA GLY A 131 19.12 -25.65 -1.56
C GLY A 131 20.56 -25.10 -1.54
N PHE A 132 21.54 -25.94 -1.21
CA PHE A 132 22.96 -25.56 -1.28
C PHE A 132 23.41 -25.29 -2.72
N ILE A 133 22.98 -26.11 -3.69
CA ILE A 133 23.27 -25.91 -5.10
C ILE A 133 22.70 -24.57 -5.59
N LEU A 134 21.44 -24.28 -5.27
CA LEU A 134 20.82 -22.99 -5.61
C LEU A 134 21.56 -21.81 -4.97
N CYS A 135 22.02 -21.94 -3.73
CA CYS A 135 22.83 -20.89 -3.07
C CYS A 135 24.19 -20.69 -3.74
N LEU A 136 24.85 -21.75 -4.21
CA LEU A 136 26.11 -21.64 -4.97
C LEU A 136 25.88 -20.97 -6.33
N ILE A 137 24.78 -21.28 -7.00
CA ILE A 137 24.37 -20.61 -8.23
C ILE A 137 24.04 -19.13 -7.96
N ASP A 138 23.41 -18.81 -6.83
CA ASP A 138 23.12 -17.43 -6.44
C ASP A 138 24.41 -16.62 -6.26
N ILE A 139 25.41 -17.18 -5.59
CA ILE A 139 26.74 -16.55 -5.48
C ILE A 139 27.30 -16.24 -6.87
N PHE A 140 27.23 -17.20 -7.80
CA PHE A 140 27.67 -17.00 -9.18
C PHE A 140 26.91 -15.87 -9.88
N PHE A 141 25.57 -15.84 -9.79
CA PHE A 141 24.79 -14.76 -10.40
C PHE A 141 25.01 -13.41 -9.72
N ASN A 142 25.34 -13.35 -8.44
CA ASN A 142 25.68 -12.10 -7.76
C ASN A 142 26.97 -11.49 -8.34
N PHE A 143 27.95 -12.29 -8.79
CA PHE A 143 29.13 -11.78 -9.53
C PHE A 143 28.82 -11.27 -10.94
N ILE A 144 27.68 -11.71 -11.51
CA ILE A 144 27.26 -11.35 -12.87
C ILE A 144 26.10 -10.34 -12.83
N THR A 145 25.69 -9.86 -11.65
CA THR A 145 24.63 -8.86 -11.51
C THR A 145 25.25 -7.49 -11.25
N GLY A 146 24.84 -6.49 -12.02
CA GLY A 146 25.22 -5.09 -11.77
C GLY A 146 24.61 -4.56 -10.47
N PHE A 147 25.23 -3.54 -9.88
CA PHE A 147 24.71 -2.92 -8.66
C PHE A 147 24.32 -1.46 -8.90
N ILE A 148 23.37 -0.99 -8.11
CA ILE A 148 22.91 0.40 -8.13
C ILE A 148 23.69 1.17 -7.07
N SER A 149 24.17 2.36 -7.42
CA SER A 149 24.83 3.26 -6.47
C SER A 149 23.91 3.55 -5.26
N PRO A 150 24.45 3.72 -4.03
CA PRO A 150 23.65 4.13 -2.87
C PRO A 150 22.84 5.40 -3.10
N ASP A 151 23.36 6.32 -3.92
CA ASP A 151 22.70 7.58 -4.26
C ASP A 151 21.59 7.40 -5.31
N GLY A 152 21.46 6.20 -5.88
CA GLY A 152 20.42 5.83 -6.86
C GLY A 152 20.57 6.47 -8.24
N HIS A 153 21.67 7.20 -8.48
CA HIS A 153 21.90 7.94 -9.72
C HIS A 153 22.59 7.14 -10.83
N GLU A 154 23.39 6.14 -10.47
CA GLU A 154 24.21 5.39 -11.42
C GLU A 154 24.09 3.88 -11.24
N ILE A 155 24.16 3.14 -12.35
CA ILE A 155 24.09 1.68 -12.41
C ILE A 155 25.40 1.16 -12.99
N PHE A 156 26.17 0.48 -12.16
CA PHE A 156 27.45 -0.09 -12.52
C PHE A 156 27.28 -1.49 -13.10
N ILE A 157 27.78 -1.69 -14.32
CA ILE A 157 27.67 -2.94 -15.10
C ILE A 157 29.07 -3.49 -15.42
N ASP A 158 30.14 -2.83 -14.99
CA ASP A 158 31.50 -3.26 -15.34
C ASP A 158 31.95 -4.44 -14.47
N PRO A 159 32.35 -5.59 -15.06
CA PRO A 159 32.67 -6.80 -14.31
C PRO A 159 33.83 -6.61 -13.33
N LEU A 160 34.82 -5.79 -13.66
CA LEU A 160 35.94 -5.47 -12.76
C LEU A 160 35.49 -4.66 -11.55
N VAL A 161 34.56 -3.71 -11.74
CA VAL A 161 34.01 -2.91 -10.64
C VAL A 161 33.11 -3.77 -9.75
N ILE A 162 32.31 -4.66 -10.35
CA ILE A 162 31.49 -5.65 -9.62
C ILE A 162 32.39 -6.58 -8.81
N LEU A 163 33.44 -7.14 -9.42
CA LEU A 163 34.39 -8.02 -8.75
C LEU A 163 35.10 -7.31 -7.60
N GLN A 164 35.56 -6.07 -7.84
CA GLN A 164 36.14 -5.24 -6.78
C GLN A 164 35.12 -5.05 -5.65
N PHE A 165 33.89 -4.64 -5.95
CA PHE A 165 32.86 -4.39 -4.95
C PHE A 165 32.46 -5.64 -4.14
N VAL A 166 32.38 -6.82 -4.78
CA VAL A 166 32.03 -8.08 -4.11
C VAL A 166 33.20 -8.61 -3.26
N LEU A 167 34.45 -8.41 -3.68
CA LEU A 167 35.64 -8.93 -2.99
C LEU A 167 36.27 -7.95 -1.98
N ASN A 168 36.06 -6.63 -2.10
CA ASN A 168 36.73 -5.67 -1.23
C ASN A 168 36.12 -5.66 0.17
N ILE A 169 36.93 -6.07 1.16
CA ILE A 169 36.60 -6.05 2.59
C ILE A 169 37.19 -4.84 3.36
N LEU A 170 38.04 -3.98 2.77
CA LEU A 170 38.89 -3.11 3.61
C LEU A 170 39.01 -1.60 3.27
N TYR A 171 38.51 -1.09 2.15
CA TYR A 171 38.65 0.35 1.82
C TYR A 171 37.31 1.02 1.48
N LEU A 172 36.45 1.16 2.50
CA LEU A 172 35.59 2.34 2.69
C LEU A 172 34.82 2.19 4.01
N VAL A 173 35.50 2.63 5.07
CA VAL A 173 34.80 3.16 6.25
C VAL A 173 34.15 4.45 5.79
N VAL A 174 32.84 4.38 5.51
CA VAL A 174 31.78 5.42 5.64
C VAL A 174 30.63 4.98 4.72
N GLY A 175 29.58 4.43 5.33
CA GLY A 175 28.23 4.31 4.75
C GLY A 175 28.05 3.37 3.55
N HIS A 176 27.77 2.09 3.84
CA HIS A 176 26.66 1.29 3.32
C HIS A 176 27.00 -0.21 3.16
N TYR A 177 26.20 -1.03 3.83
CA TYR A 177 26.13 -2.49 3.80
C TYR A 177 26.12 -3.02 2.35
N ILE A 178 27.09 -3.86 1.96
CA ILE A 178 26.93 -5.01 1.01
C ILE A 178 28.23 -5.86 0.90
N GLY A 179 29.41 -5.41 1.36
CA GLY A 179 30.65 -6.22 1.32
C GLY A 179 30.79 -7.39 2.33
N ARG A 180 29.93 -7.48 3.37
CA ARG A 180 30.05 -8.54 4.42
C ARG A 180 29.34 -9.86 4.08
N LEU A 181 28.44 -9.84 3.09
CA LEU A 181 27.55 -10.98 2.85
C LEU A 181 28.18 -12.08 1.97
N PHE A 182 29.21 -11.78 1.17
CA PHE A 182 29.87 -12.77 0.32
C PHE A 182 30.53 -13.90 1.14
N PHE A 183 31.35 -13.55 2.13
CA PHE A 183 32.01 -14.56 2.98
C PHE A 183 31.02 -15.37 3.80
N ILE A 184 29.93 -14.75 4.26
CA ILE A 184 28.81 -15.45 4.91
C ILE A 184 28.15 -16.42 3.92
N ASP A 185 27.91 -16.01 2.67
CA ASP A 185 27.33 -16.89 1.67
C ASP A 185 28.22 -18.06 1.32
N LEU A 186 29.50 -17.80 1.07
CA LEU A 186 30.44 -18.84 0.69
C LEU A 186 30.54 -19.87 1.82
N THR A 187 30.78 -19.41 3.05
CA THR A 187 30.90 -20.29 4.21
C THR A 187 29.59 -21.00 4.54
N SER A 188 28.44 -20.36 4.42
CA SER A 188 27.15 -21.01 4.73
C SER A 188 26.60 -21.92 3.62
N SER A 189 27.10 -21.80 2.38
CA SER A 189 26.60 -22.58 1.23
C SER A 189 27.42 -23.84 0.93
N ILE A 190 28.59 -23.99 1.56
CA ILE A 190 29.43 -25.18 1.40
C ILE A 190 28.83 -26.33 2.23
N PRO A 191 28.51 -27.48 1.62
CA PRO A 191 28.10 -28.67 2.36
C PRO A 191 29.32 -29.33 3.03
N TYR A 192 29.67 -28.90 4.25
CA TYR A 192 30.86 -29.39 4.98
C TYR A 192 30.88 -30.91 5.22
N VAL A 193 29.72 -31.55 5.23
CA VAL A 193 29.57 -33.01 5.31
C VAL A 193 30.26 -33.73 4.13
N TRP A 194 30.46 -33.06 2.99
CA TRP A 194 31.18 -33.62 1.84
C TRP A 194 32.70 -33.56 2.00
N LEU A 195 33.21 -32.64 2.81
CA LEU A 195 34.65 -32.37 2.93
C LEU A 195 35.34 -33.30 3.94
N HIS A 196 34.61 -33.76 4.96
CA HIS A 196 35.16 -34.60 6.01
C HIS A 196 34.57 -36.01 5.98
N LYS A 197 35.45 -37.01 5.84
CA LYS A 197 35.09 -38.44 5.89
C LYS A 197 34.76 -38.90 7.31
N ASN A 198 35.33 -38.23 8.32
CA ASN A 198 35.02 -38.41 9.74
C ASN A 198 33.75 -37.64 10.09
N ARG A 199 32.81 -38.30 10.76
CA ARG A 199 31.50 -37.73 11.13
C ARG A 199 31.42 -37.49 12.61
N LEU A 200 30.64 -36.49 13.02
CA LEU A 200 30.31 -36.25 14.42
C LEU A 200 29.70 -37.52 15.01
N GLU A 201 30.24 -37.97 16.14
CA GLU A 201 29.70 -39.09 16.89
C GLU A 201 29.00 -38.56 18.14
N ASN A 202 28.19 -39.39 18.79
CA ASN A 202 27.47 -38.98 20.00
C ASN A 202 28.44 -38.41 21.06
N PRO A 203 27.99 -37.43 21.87
CA PRO A 203 28.84 -36.75 22.83
C PRO A 203 29.49 -37.75 23.80
N GLY A 204 30.79 -37.58 24.04
CA GLY A 204 31.63 -38.49 24.80
C GLY A 204 33.04 -37.91 25.06
N SER A 205 33.99 -38.76 25.46
CA SER A 205 35.33 -38.35 25.89
C SER A 205 36.30 -37.96 24.74
N GLY A 206 35.89 -38.13 23.48
CA GLY A 206 36.70 -37.78 22.32
C GLY A 206 36.69 -36.27 22.00
N ASP A 207 37.79 -35.75 21.45
CA ASP A 207 37.85 -34.37 20.97
C ASP A 207 37.15 -34.25 19.61
N GLN A 208 35.85 -33.91 19.62
CA GLN A 208 35.02 -33.75 18.43
C GLN A 208 34.48 -32.31 18.23
N LEU A 209 34.94 -31.37 19.05
CA LEU A 209 34.49 -29.96 19.01
C LEU A 209 34.74 -29.28 17.66
N TYR A 210 35.81 -29.66 16.95
CA TYR A 210 36.10 -29.10 15.62
C TYR A 210 35.08 -29.56 14.57
N LEU A 211 34.61 -30.81 14.62
CA LEU A 211 33.56 -31.32 13.72
C LEU A 211 32.24 -30.61 13.98
N LEU A 212 31.89 -30.45 15.27
CA LEU A 212 30.70 -29.70 15.70
C LEU A 212 30.72 -28.27 15.16
N PHE A 213 31.88 -27.60 15.19
CA PHE A 213 32.01 -26.25 14.64
C PHE A 213 31.67 -26.19 13.14
N PHE A 214 32.23 -27.09 12.31
CA PHE A 214 31.94 -27.13 10.88
C PHE A 214 30.47 -27.47 10.57
N GLU A 215 29.83 -28.32 11.37
CA GLU A 215 28.41 -28.64 11.23
C GLU A 215 27.49 -27.46 11.60
N MET A 216 27.97 -26.50 12.38
CA MET A 216 27.19 -25.30 12.75
C MET A 216 27.34 -24.15 11.74
N LEU A 217 28.37 -24.15 10.88
CA LEU A 217 28.59 -23.09 9.88
C LEU A 217 27.40 -22.82 8.94
N PRO A 218 26.59 -23.80 8.51
CA PRO A 218 25.37 -23.54 7.75
C PRO A 218 24.39 -22.58 8.44
N LEU A 219 24.38 -22.49 9.78
CA LEU A 219 23.50 -21.55 10.51
C LEU A 219 23.84 -20.08 10.21
N LEU A 220 25.05 -19.78 9.73
CA LEU A 220 25.38 -18.43 9.24
C LEU A 220 24.45 -17.97 8.11
N LYS A 221 23.75 -18.90 7.44
CA LYS A 221 22.73 -18.56 6.43
C LYS A 221 21.62 -17.69 7.03
N LEU A 222 21.30 -17.82 8.33
CA LEU A 222 20.27 -17.02 9.00
C LEU A 222 20.54 -15.50 8.96
N PHE A 223 21.79 -15.06 8.77
CA PHE A 223 22.11 -13.64 8.55
C PHE A 223 21.48 -13.06 7.27
N ARG A 224 21.02 -13.92 6.34
CA ARG A 224 20.27 -13.53 5.14
C ARG A 224 18.80 -13.19 5.40
N LEU A 225 18.34 -13.17 6.66
CA LEU A 225 16.97 -12.79 7.01
C LEU A 225 16.59 -11.39 6.50
N CYS A 226 17.53 -10.44 6.54
CA CYS A 226 17.33 -9.09 5.98
C CYS A 226 17.13 -9.12 4.45
N THR A 227 17.89 -9.98 3.76
CA THR A 227 17.75 -10.18 2.30
C THR A 227 16.42 -10.81 1.96
N LEU A 228 15.96 -11.81 2.73
CA LEU A 228 14.62 -12.40 2.56
C LEU A 228 13.52 -11.33 2.72
N ARG A 229 13.62 -10.45 3.73
CA ARG A 229 12.67 -9.33 3.91
C ARG A 229 12.63 -8.42 2.68
N HIS A 230 13.79 -8.14 2.09
CA HIS A 230 13.88 -7.34 0.87
C HIS A 230 13.19 -8.02 -0.31
N TYR A 231 13.47 -9.31 -0.56
CA TYR A 231 12.84 -10.05 -1.67
C TYR A 231 11.31 -10.18 -1.51
N ILE A 232 10.82 -10.47 -0.30
CA ILE A 232 9.37 -10.50 -0.02
C ILE A 232 8.74 -9.14 -0.33
N LYS A 233 9.39 -8.04 0.08
CA LYS A 233 8.93 -6.69 -0.24
C LYS A 233 8.85 -6.45 -1.75
N GLU A 234 9.85 -6.87 -2.52
CA GLU A 234 9.83 -6.71 -3.97
C GLU A 234 8.69 -7.50 -4.64
N ILE A 235 8.47 -8.75 -4.22
CA ILE A 235 7.37 -9.59 -4.72
C ILE A 235 6.02 -8.94 -4.44
N LEU A 236 5.82 -8.43 -3.22
CA LEU A 236 4.57 -7.79 -2.80
C LEU A 236 4.35 -6.44 -3.51
N LEU A 237 5.42 -5.67 -3.74
CA LEU A 237 5.36 -4.46 -4.57
C LEU A 237 4.96 -4.76 -6.02
N ALA A 238 5.45 -5.87 -6.58
CA ALA A 238 5.05 -6.31 -7.93
C ALA A 238 3.57 -6.74 -8.00
N CYS A 239 2.99 -7.17 -6.87
CA CYS A 239 1.57 -7.50 -6.74
C CYS A 239 0.68 -6.28 -6.39
N GLU A 240 1.25 -5.06 -6.41
CA GLU A 240 0.56 -3.81 -6.02
C GLU A 240 -0.04 -3.86 -4.59
N ALA A 241 0.56 -4.67 -3.71
CA ALA A 241 0.10 -4.82 -2.34
C ALA A 241 0.34 -3.55 -1.51
N SER A 242 -0.56 -3.29 -0.55
CA SER A 242 -0.39 -2.17 0.38
C SER A 242 0.76 -2.41 1.36
N ARG A 243 1.31 -1.32 1.92
CA ARG A 243 2.37 -1.40 2.94
C ARG A 243 1.95 -2.17 4.20
N VAL A 244 0.65 -2.15 4.53
CA VAL A 244 0.08 -2.90 5.66
C VAL A 244 0.19 -4.39 5.41
N TYR A 245 -0.16 -4.82 4.19
CA TYR A 245 -0.05 -6.22 3.78
C TYR A 245 1.41 -6.70 3.78
N GLU A 246 2.34 -5.88 3.30
CA GLU A 246 3.79 -6.16 3.35
C GLU A 246 4.27 -6.51 4.76
N HIS A 247 3.95 -5.66 5.74
CA HIS A 247 4.37 -5.86 7.13
C HIS A 247 3.66 -7.06 7.77
N GLY A 248 2.39 -7.29 7.44
CA GLY A 248 1.62 -8.43 7.92
C GLY A 248 2.20 -9.77 7.47
N VAL A 249 2.49 -9.92 6.17
CA VAL A 249 3.11 -11.14 5.61
C VAL A 249 4.49 -11.39 6.22
N TRP A 250 5.30 -10.34 6.39
CA TRP A 250 6.61 -10.46 7.01
C TRP A 250 6.53 -10.95 8.45
N ILE A 251 5.67 -10.33 9.28
CA ILE A 251 5.49 -10.73 10.67
C ILE A 251 5.02 -12.18 10.75
N PHE A 252 4.04 -12.57 9.94
CA PHE A 252 3.50 -13.93 9.91
C PHE A 252 4.61 -14.99 9.71
N TRP A 253 5.43 -14.84 8.67
CA TRP A 253 6.52 -15.78 8.41
C TRP A 253 7.63 -15.71 9.47
N LEU A 254 7.95 -14.51 9.96
CA LEU A 254 8.93 -14.33 11.03
C LEU A 254 8.47 -15.02 12.33
N THR A 255 7.18 -14.94 12.68
CA THR A 255 6.61 -15.64 13.85
C THR A 255 6.79 -17.14 13.72
N ILE A 256 6.40 -17.72 12.58
CA ILE A 256 6.55 -19.16 12.34
C ILE A 256 8.01 -19.60 12.49
N LEU A 257 8.95 -18.85 11.90
CA LEU A 257 10.38 -19.14 11.99
C LEU A 257 10.91 -19.04 13.43
N ILE A 258 10.51 -18.03 14.21
CA ILE A 258 10.98 -17.87 15.59
C ILE A 258 10.48 -19.01 16.50
N PHE A 259 9.22 -19.43 16.36
CA PHE A 259 8.72 -20.60 17.09
C PHE A 259 9.43 -21.90 16.67
N HIS A 260 9.71 -22.06 15.38
CA HIS A 260 10.49 -23.19 14.89
C HIS A 260 11.93 -23.17 15.45
N TRP A 261 12.61 -22.03 15.40
CA TRP A 261 13.97 -21.87 15.91
C TRP A 261 14.04 -22.05 17.43
N SER A 262 13.03 -21.63 18.18
CA SER A 262 12.98 -21.88 19.62
C SER A 262 12.86 -23.37 19.94
N ALA A 263 12.10 -24.13 19.13
CA ALA A 263 12.04 -25.59 19.22
C ALA A 263 13.42 -26.23 18.93
N CYS A 264 14.03 -25.86 17.81
CA CYS A 264 15.35 -26.35 17.40
C CYS A 264 16.42 -26.04 18.45
N PHE A 265 16.44 -24.82 18.99
CA PHE A 265 17.38 -24.38 20.01
C PHE A 265 17.19 -25.15 21.33
N THR A 266 15.93 -25.34 21.75
CA THR A 266 15.60 -26.12 22.96
C THR A 266 16.12 -27.55 22.87
N TYR A 267 16.02 -28.17 21.70
CA TYR A 267 16.55 -29.52 21.50
C TYR A 267 18.08 -29.55 21.38
N ALA A 268 18.67 -28.65 20.60
CA ALA A 268 20.10 -28.68 20.27
C ALA A 268 21.00 -28.24 21.43
N PHE A 269 20.57 -27.30 22.27
CA PHE A 269 21.44 -26.69 23.28
C PHE A 269 21.95 -27.70 24.33
N PRO A 270 21.15 -28.62 24.88
CA PRO A 270 21.66 -29.66 25.78
C PRO A 270 22.72 -30.57 25.14
N PHE A 271 22.60 -30.89 23.84
CA PHE A 271 23.64 -31.64 23.12
C PHE A 271 24.92 -30.82 22.99
N PHE A 272 24.82 -29.55 22.59
CA PHE A 272 25.96 -28.64 22.50
C PHE A 272 26.69 -28.52 23.85
N TYR A 273 25.93 -28.40 24.94
CA TYR A 273 26.47 -28.39 26.30
C TYR A 273 27.19 -29.71 26.64
N ALA A 274 26.61 -30.86 26.29
CA ALA A 274 27.23 -32.17 26.51
C ALA A 274 28.55 -32.35 25.74
N TYR A 275 28.65 -31.86 24.50
CA TYR A 275 29.91 -31.86 23.73
C TYR A 275 30.98 -31.00 24.38
N ILE A 276 30.64 -29.80 24.87
CA ILE A 276 31.58 -28.91 25.57
C ILE A 276 32.07 -29.56 26.87
N MET A 277 31.15 -30.14 27.63
CA MET A 277 31.46 -30.77 28.91
C MET A 277 32.06 -32.19 28.77
N LYS A 278 32.19 -32.70 27.53
CA LYS A 278 32.69 -34.04 27.22
C LYS A 278 31.95 -35.14 27.99
N THR A 279 30.65 -34.96 28.20
CA THR A 279 29.81 -35.91 28.94
C THR A 279 29.14 -36.89 27.99
N THR A 280 29.10 -38.17 28.38
CA THR A 280 28.36 -39.20 27.63
C THR A 280 26.85 -38.98 27.74
N MET A 281 26.07 -39.31 26.71
CA MET A 281 24.60 -39.16 26.72
C MET A 281 23.89 -39.74 27.96
N ASN A 282 24.36 -40.86 28.51
CA ASN A 282 23.76 -41.49 29.71
C ASN A 282 23.97 -40.68 30.99
N LYS A 283 24.97 -39.81 31.02
CA LYS A 283 25.31 -38.92 32.13
C LYS A 283 25.04 -37.45 31.76
N GLY A 284 24.38 -37.21 30.63
CA GLY A 284 24.09 -35.88 30.14
C GLY A 284 23.11 -35.16 31.06
N GLU A 285 23.34 -33.87 31.26
CA GLU A 285 22.44 -32.99 32.01
C GLU A 285 21.37 -32.41 31.10
N GLY A 286 20.15 -32.30 31.62
CA GLY A 286 19.02 -31.70 30.93
C GLY A 286 17.85 -32.66 30.77
N TYR A 287 16.66 -32.08 30.57
CA TYR A 287 15.41 -32.80 30.42
C TYR A 287 15.47 -33.90 29.35
N ILE A 288 16.12 -33.61 28.22
CA ILE A 288 16.22 -34.51 27.06
C ILE A 288 16.93 -35.82 27.41
N PHE A 289 18.06 -35.74 28.13
CA PHE A 289 18.83 -36.93 28.49
C PHE A 289 18.16 -37.72 29.62
N LYS A 290 17.61 -37.03 30.62
CA LYS A 290 16.92 -37.66 31.76
C LYS A 290 15.65 -38.42 31.36
N THR A 291 14.89 -37.88 30.40
CA THR A 291 13.67 -38.52 29.88
C THR A 291 13.93 -39.45 28.71
N LYS A 292 15.18 -39.53 28.23
CA LYS A 292 15.57 -40.25 27.01
C LYS A 292 14.71 -39.87 25.80
N LEU A 293 14.37 -38.59 25.68
CA LEU A 293 13.50 -38.09 24.61
C LEU A 293 14.09 -38.38 23.22
N TYR A 294 15.42 -38.42 23.10
CA TYR A 294 16.13 -38.71 21.85
C TYR A 294 15.87 -40.12 21.28
N GLU A 295 15.33 -41.06 22.06
CA GLU A 295 14.95 -42.41 21.59
C GLU A 295 13.54 -42.44 20.96
N LYS A 296 12.74 -41.38 21.12
CA LYS A 296 11.37 -41.29 20.60
C LYS A 296 11.35 -41.01 19.09
N PRO A 297 10.22 -41.24 18.38
CA PRO A 297 10.10 -40.89 16.97
C PRO A 297 10.23 -39.37 16.74
N ASP A 298 10.78 -38.99 15.58
CA ASP A 298 11.18 -37.61 15.24
C ASP A 298 10.06 -36.57 15.45
N TRP A 299 8.83 -36.91 15.08
CA TRP A 299 7.69 -35.99 15.20
C TRP A 299 7.31 -35.72 16.67
N ILE A 300 7.48 -36.70 17.57
CA ILE A 300 7.25 -36.52 19.01
C ILE A 300 8.34 -35.61 19.57
N ILE A 301 9.60 -35.85 19.20
CA ILE A 301 10.72 -35.03 19.63
C ILE A 301 10.47 -33.57 19.22
N TYR A 302 10.15 -33.33 17.94
CA TYR A 302 9.86 -32.00 17.44
C TYR A 302 8.69 -31.33 18.17
N LEU A 303 7.57 -32.05 18.33
CA LEU A 303 6.37 -31.51 18.99
C LEU A 303 6.65 -31.17 20.46
N THR A 304 7.35 -32.03 21.19
CA THR A 304 7.75 -31.78 22.57
C THR A 304 8.73 -30.60 22.67
N SER A 305 9.70 -30.49 21.76
CA SER A 305 10.63 -29.36 21.72
C SER A 305 9.93 -28.05 21.35
N LEU A 306 8.95 -28.07 20.45
CA LEU A 306 8.13 -26.91 20.11
C LEU A 306 7.27 -26.46 21.28
N TYR A 307 6.68 -27.41 22.01
CA TYR A 307 5.91 -27.14 23.21
C TYR A 307 6.76 -26.49 24.32
N ILE A 308 7.96 -27.04 24.60
CA ILE A 308 8.88 -26.47 25.61
C ILE A 308 9.44 -25.12 25.15
N GLY A 309 9.99 -25.05 23.93
CA GLY A 309 10.63 -23.85 23.38
C GLY A 309 9.66 -22.71 23.15
N GLY A 310 8.47 -23.00 22.62
CA GLY A 310 7.38 -22.05 22.46
C GLY A 310 6.84 -21.55 23.79
N GLY A 311 6.68 -22.44 24.79
CA GLY A 311 6.33 -22.05 26.15
C GLY A 311 7.33 -21.06 26.75
N ASN A 312 8.62 -21.39 26.69
CA ASN A 312 9.70 -20.51 27.17
C ASN A 312 9.72 -19.16 26.45
N LEU A 313 9.49 -19.14 25.12
CA LEU A 313 9.41 -17.92 24.33
C LEU A 313 8.25 -17.02 24.76
N CYS A 314 7.09 -17.61 25.06
CA CYS A 314 5.88 -16.91 25.51
C CYS A 314 5.88 -16.60 27.02
N SER A 315 6.99 -16.82 27.71
CA SER A 315 7.10 -16.68 29.17
C SER A 315 6.15 -17.59 29.96
N TYR A 316 5.68 -18.69 29.34
CA TYR A 316 4.85 -19.70 29.99
C TYR A 316 5.73 -20.84 30.53
N SER A 317 5.59 -21.16 31.81
CA SER A 317 6.34 -22.24 32.46
C SER A 317 5.39 -23.37 32.82
N PHE A 318 5.54 -24.52 32.18
CA PHE A 318 4.81 -25.73 32.56
C PHE A 318 5.48 -26.37 33.78
N THR A 319 4.70 -26.66 34.82
CA THR A 319 5.14 -27.31 36.08
C THR A 319 5.49 -28.78 35.90
N GLU A 320 5.20 -29.36 34.73
CA GLU A 320 5.41 -30.77 34.40
C GLU A 320 6.89 -31.13 34.16
N PHE A 321 7.74 -30.14 33.86
CA PHE A 321 9.17 -30.35 33.66
C PHE A 321 9.93 -30.32 34.99
N LYS A 322 9.77 -31.38 35.79
CA LYS A 322 10.38 -31.53 37.13
C LYS A 322 11.92 -31.53 37.14
N PHE A 323 12.55 -31.91 36.02
CA PHE A 323 14.00 -31.95 35.90
C PHE A 323 14.49 -30.71 35.17
N THR A 324 15.09 -29.77 35.91
CA THR A 324 15.71 -28.57 35.35
C THR A 324 17.17 -28.50 35.74
N ASP A 325 18.03 -29.02 34.86
CA ASP A 325 19.47 -28.90 35.03
C ASP A 325 19.97 -27.56 34.50
N LEU A 326 21.27 -27.30 34.67
CA LEU A 326 21.90 -26.07 34.21
C LEU A 326 21.61 -25.74 32.72
N PRO A 327 21.72 -26.68 31.75
CA PRO A 327 21.44 -26.38 30.34
C PRO A 327 19.97 -25.99 30.07
N ASP A 328 19.00 -26.58 30.79
CA ASP A 328 17.59 -26.23 30.64
C ASP A 328 17.31 -24.81 31.16
N LYS A 329 17.94 -24.44 32.29
CA LYS A 329 17.84 -23.11 32.88
C LYS A 329 18.42 -22.04 31.95
N ILE A 330 19.61 -22.30 31.37
CA ILE A 330 20.24 -21.39 30.40
C ILE A 330 19.36 -21.22 29.17
N THR A 331 18.86 -22.32 28.59
CA THR A 331 17.96 -22.30 27.43
C THR A 331 16.75 -21.44 27.72
N ARG A 332 16.12 -21.62 28.89
CA ARG A 332 14.97 -20.83 29.31
C ARG A 332 15.29 -19.35 29.45
N CYS A 333 16.38 -18.98 30.12
CA CYS A 333 16.76 -17.57 30.28
C CYS A 333 16.98 -16.87 28.93
N ILE A 334 17.65 -17.55 27.98
CA ILE A 334 17.89 -17.02 26.63
C ILE A 334 16.57 -16.85 25.89
N LEU A 335 15.74 -17.90 25.81
CA LEU A 335 14.46 -17.84 25.08
C LEU A 335 13.48 -16.84 25.69
N LEU A 336 13.48 -16.68 27.01
CA LEU A 336 12.65 -15.69 27.70
C LEU A 336 13.03 -14.25 27.29
N LEU A 337 14.33 -13.93 27.29
CA LEU A 337 14.81 -12.59 26.95
C LEU A 337 14.53 -12.25 25.48
N PHE A 338 14.80 -13.18 24.56
CA PHE A 338 14.50 -13.00 23.14
C PHE A 338 12.99 -12.96 22.87
N GLY A 339 12.21 -13.83 23.53
CA GLY A 339 10.76 -13.90 23.41
C GLY A 339 10.09 -12.60 23.84
N MET A 340 10.41 -12.09 25.03
CA MET A 340 9.87 -10.81 25.54
C MET A 340 10.18 -9.64 24.60
N THR A 341 11.42 -9.56 24.11
CA THR A 341 11.83 -8.53 23.13
C THR A 341 11.05 -8.63 21.83
N TYR A 342 10.85 -9.86 21.33
CA TYR A 342 10.09 -10.12 20.11
C TYR A 342 8.60 -9.77 20.25
N PHE A 343 7.95 -10.14 21.35
CA PHE A 343 6.54 -9.81 21.56
C PHE A 343 6.31 -8.30 21.69
N LEU A 344 7.23 -7.58 22.36
CA LEU A 344 7.19 -6.11 22.37
C LEU A 344 7.30 -5.53 20.96
N TYR A 345 8.21 -6.05 20.14
CA TYR A 345 8.32 -5.66 18.73
C TYR A 345 7.02 -5.91 17.96
N VAL A 346 6.41 -7.09 18.08
CA VAL A 346 5.15 -7.44 17.40
C VAL A 346 4.01 -6.50 17.83
N ILE A 347 3.87 -6.22 19.14
CA ILE A 347 2.86 -5.29 19.65
C ILE A 347 3.04 -3.90 19.04
N VAL A 348 4.27 -3.37 19.00
CA VAL A 348 4.55 -2.05 18.41
C VAL A 348 4.15 -2.00 16.94
N ILE A 349 4.49 -3.03 16.16
CA ILE A 349 4.12 -3.04 14.74
C ILE A 349 2.62 -3.17 14.55
N ILE A 350 1.93 -4.05 15.30
CA ILE A 350 0.47 -4.17 15.21
C ILE A 350 -0.21 -2.83 15.53
N LEU A 351 0.23 -2.12 16.57
CA LEU A 351 -0.28 -0.79 16.90
C LEU A 351 -0.05 0.22 15.77
N GLN A 352 1.12 0.17 15.11
CA GLN A 352 1.41 1.02 13.96
C GLN A 352 0.50 0.70 12.76
N LEU A 353 0.21 -0.58 12.51
CA LEU A 353 -0.68 -1.02 11.44
C LEU A 353 -2.12 -0.56 11.70
N VAL A 354 -2.65 -0.78 12.90
CA VAL A 354 -3.99 -0.32 13.31
C VAL A 354 -4.10 1.19 13.23
N LYS A 355 -3.08 1.93 13.67
CA LYS A 355 -3.06 3.40 13.55
C LYS A 355 -3.14 3.85 12.09
N SER A 356 -2.46 3.17 11.18
CA SER A 356 -2.43 3.54 9.76
C SER A 356 -3.77 3.28 9.04
N SER A 357 -4.52 2.26 9.46
CA SER A 357 -5.82 1.95 8.86
C SER A 357 -6.95 2.86 9.37
N VAL A 358 -6.85 3.32 10.63
CA VAL A 358 -7.90 4.14 11.29
C VAL A 358 -7.56 5.65 11.26
N GLU A 359 -6.51 6.06 10.54
CA GLU A 359 -6.06 7.45 10.51
C GLU A 359 -7.15 8.45 10.02
N PRO A 360 -7.95 8.14 8.97
CA PRO A 360 -9.04 9.01 8.53
C PRO A 360 -10.11 9.23 9.61
N GLU A 361 -10.51 8.18 10.31
CA GLU A 361 -11.53 8.19 11.36
C GLU A 361 -11.03 8.91 12.61
N LEU A 362 -9.77 8.69 13.01
CA LEU A 362 -9.15 9.40 14.14
C LEU A 362 -9.09 10.91 13.91
N LYS A 363 -8.85 11.35 12.66
CA LYS A 363 -8.92 12.77 12.30
C LYS A 363 -10.33 13.31 12.41
N TYR A 364 -11.34 12.56 11.96
CA TYR A 364 -12.75 12.94 12.10
C TYR A 364 -13.12 13.12 13.57
N GLN A 365 -12.76 12.15 14.42
CA GLN A 365 -12.96 12.25 15.86
C GLN A 365 -12.27 13.48 16.47
N SER A 366 -11.04 13.81 16.02
CA SER A 366 -10.35 15.01 16.47
C SER A 366 -11.10 16.30 16.13
N ILE A 367 -11.72 16.40 14.95
CA ILE A 367 -12.55 17.56 14.59
C ILE A 367 -13.82 17.58 15.46
N MET A 368 -14.49 16.44 15.61
CA MET A 368 -15.70 16.35 16.43
C MET A 368 -15.46 16.70 17.89
N ASN A 369 -14.29 16.34 18.44
CA ASN A 369 -13.88 16.78 19.77
C ASN A 369 -13.74 18.30 19.84
N GLY A 370 -13.08 18.92 18.86
CA GLY A 370 -13.00 20.39 18.79
C GLY A 370 -14.36 21.08 18.63
N VAL A 371 -15.29 20.48 17.89
CA VAL A 371 -16.68 20.97 17.77
C VAL A 371 -17.41 20.86 19.12
N ASN A 372 -17.24 19.75 19.84
CA ASN A 372 -17.80 19.58 21.18
C ASN A 372 -17.21 20.58 22.18
N ASP A 373 -15.90 20.84 22.14
CA ASP A 373 -15.26 21.87 22.96
C ASP A 373 -15.81 23.26 22.64
N TYR A 374 -16.03 23.56 21.36
CA TYR A 374 -16.68 24.81 20.93
C TYR A 374 -18.12 24.93 21.47
N ILE A 375 -18.92 23.86 21.36
CA ILE A 375 -20.30 23.80 21.89
C ILE A 375 -20.31 24.09 23.40
N ASN A 376 -19.40 23.45 24.15
CA ASN A 376 -19.31 23.59 25.60
C ASN A 376 -18.85 24.99 26.00
N ASN A 377 -17.80 25.52 25.34
CA ASN A 377 -17.26 26.84 25.61
C ASN A 377 -18.27 27.96 25.32
N LYS A 378 -19.09 27.80 24.26
CA LYS A 378 -20.14 28.75 23.89
C LYS A 378 -21.47 28.50 24.59
N ARG A 379 -21.61 27.43 25.37
CA ARG A 379 -22.85 27.02 26.07
C ARG A 379 -24.07 27.01 25.14
N LEU A 380 -23.93 26.34 24.00
CA LEU A 380 -25.00 26.32 22.99
C LEU A 380 -26.24 25.59 23.50
N PRO A 381 -27.47 26.08 23.21
CA PRO A 381 -28.70 25.37 23.52
C PRO A 381 -28.79 23.99 22.86
N LYS A 382 -29.52 23.05 23.48
CA LYS A 382 -29.63 21.65 23.01
C LYS A 382 -29.99 21.53 21.52
N LYS A 383 -30.98 22.29 21.05
CA LYS A 383 -31.42 22.29 19.64
C LYS A 383 -30.31 22.73 18.68
N LEU A 384 -29.52 23.76 19.06
CA LEU A 384 -28.43 24.26 18.21
C LEU A 384 -27.23 23.31 18.23
N LYS A 385 -26.96 22.66 19.37
CA LYS A 385 -25.97 21.59 19.49
C LYS A 385 -26.30 20.43 18.53
N GLU A 386 -27.53 19.91 18.58
CA GLU A 386 -27.97 18.80 17.73
C GLU A 386 -27.85 19.15 16.25
N ARG A 387 -28.29 20.35 15.85
CA ARG A 387 -28.11 20.85 14.47
C ARG A 387 -26.65 20.93 14.06
N LEU A 388 -25.77 21.49 14.91
CA LEU A 388 -24.35 21.61 14.59
C LEU A 388 -23.68 20.24 14.43
N LEU A 389 -23.99 19.28 15.31
CA LEU A 389 -23.45 17.92 15.21
C LEU A 389 -23.93 17.23 13.94
N HIS A 390 -25.22 17.36 13.61
CA HIS A 390 -25.79 16.79 12.38
C HIS A 390 -25.17 17.39 11.11
N PHE A 391 -24.87 18.70 11.11
CA PHE A 391 -24.13 19.35 10.01
C PHE A 391 -22.75 18.74 9.80
N TYR A 392 -21.95 18.57 10.86
CA TYR A 392 -20.61 18.01 10.74
C TYR A 392 -20.64 16.52 10.36
N GLU A 393 -21.62 15.77 10.84
CA GLU A 393 -21.82 14.37 10.48
C GLU A 393 -22.12 14.22 8.99
N HIS A 394 -23.06 15.00 8.46
CA HIS A 394 -23.39 14.98 7.03
C HIS A 394 -22.22 15.48 6.16
N ARG A 395 -21.55 16.57 6.60
CA ARG A 395 -20.43 17.18 5.86
C ARG A 395 -19.24 16.25 5.66
N PHE A 396 -19.00 15.32 6.59
CA PHE A 396 -17.82 14.46 6.59
C PHE A 396 -18.15 12.96 6.48
N GLN A 397 -19.40 12.53 6.62
CA GLN A 397 -19.83 11.13 6.45
C GLN A 397 -18.95 10.12 7.23
N GLY A 398 -18.49 10.51 8.43
CA GLY A 398 -17.63 9.68 9.28
C GLY A 398 -16.16 9.52 8.84
N SER A 399 -15.73 10.10 7.71
CA SER A 399 -14.34 10.02 7.23
C SER A 399 -13.83 11.34 6.67
N LEU A 400 -12.63 11.75 7.12
CA LEU A 400 -12.03 13.00 6.69
C LEU A 400 -10.99 12.78 5.59
N PHE A 401 -11.35 13.20 4.37
CA PHE A 401 -10.39 13.36 3.28
C PHE A 401 -9.90 14.80 3.23
N LYS A 402 -8.58 15.00 3.27
CA LYS A 402 -7.97 16.33 3.08
C LYS A 402 -7.99 16.69 1.59
N GLU A 403 -9.17 16.97 1.05
CA GLU A 403 -9.37 17.30 -0.37
C GLU A 403 -8.42 18.40 -0.85
N LYS A 404 -8.24 19.47 -0.06
CA LYS A 404 -7.30 20.55 -0.37
C LYS A 404 -5.84 20.09 -0.47
N ALA A 405 -5.41 19.20 0.44
CA ALA A 405 -4.04 18.69 0.43
C ALA A 405 -3.81 17.79 -0.79
N ILE A 406 -4.75 16.87 -1.07
CA ILE A 406 -4.71 16.01 -2.27
C ILE A 406 -4.66 16.90 -3.51
N THR A 407 -5.60 17.83 -3.63
CA THR A 407 -5.72 18.75 -4.76
C THR A 407 -4.49 19.63 -4.96
N SER A 408 -3.76 19.98 -3.89
CA SER A 408 -2.51 20.75 -3.97
C SER A 408 -1.32 19.94 -4.49
N THR A 409 -1.33 18.62 -4.32
CA THR A 409 -0.26 17.73 -4.83
C THR A 409 -0.45 17.32 -6.29
N LEU A 410 -1.66 17.48 -6.82
CA LEU A 410 -1.99 17.11 -8.19
C LEU A 410 -1.41 18.11 -9.20
N SER A 411 -1.01 17.60 -10.37
CA SER A 411 -0.65 18.47 -11.50
C SER A 411 -1.86 19.30 -11.93
N LYS A 412 -1.62 20.49 -12.49
CA LYS A 412 -2.70 21.38 -12.99
C LYS A 412 -3.64 20.65 -13.96
N HIS A 413 -3.09 19.77 -14.80
CA HIS A 413 -3.85 18.99 -15.77
C HIS A 413 -4.73 17.93 -15.10
N LEU A 414 -4.15 17.09 -14.23
CA LEU A 414 -4.86 16.01 -13.56
C LEU A 414 -5.94 16.55 -12.61
N LYS A 415 -5.64 17.67 -11.94
CA LYS A 415 -6.63 18.42 -11.16
C LYS A 415 -7.82 18.84 -12.04
N ARG A 416 -7.56 19.42 -13.22
CA ARG A 416 -8.62 19.80 -14.16
C ARG A 416 -9.45 18.61 -14.61
N GLU A 417 -8.83 17.48 -14.92
CA GLU A 417 -9.54 16.25 -15.33
C GLU A 417 -10.42 15.68 -14.21
N ILE A 418 -9.91 15.60 -12.98
CA ILE A 418 -10.68 15.11 -11.82
C ILE A 418 -11.85 16.05 -11.53
N THR A 419 -11.61 17.37 -11.57
CA THR A 419 -12.67 18.37 -11.40
C THR A 419 -13.71 18.25 -12.50
N GLN A 420 -13.30 18.03 -13.76
CA GLN A 420 -14.21 17.84 -14.90
C GLN A 420 -15.03 16.54 -14.79
N TYR A 421 -14.44 15.46 -14.30
CA TYR A 421 -15.16 14.21 -14.08
C TYR A 421 -16.17 14.34 -12.94
N SER A 422 -15.73 14.87 -11.79
CA SER A 422 -16.61 15.09 -10.64
C SER A 422 -17.79 16.01 -10.97
N SER A 423 -17.57 17.02 -11.82
CA SER A 423 -18.63 17.93 -12.25
C SER A 423 -19.52 17.35 -13.33
N SER A 424 -19.01 16.48 -14.23
CA SER A 424 -19.86 15.84 -15.24
C SER A 424 -21.02 15.06 -14.62
N ILE A 425 -20.77 14.39 -13.49
CA ILE A 425 -21.80 13.68 -12.70
C ILE A 425 -22.85 14.67 -12.15
N LEU A 426 -22.43 15.87 -11.74
CA LEU A 426 -23.31 16.91 -11.19
C LEU A 426 -24.15 17.64 -12.25
N PHE A 427 -23.74 17.59 -13.53
CA PHE A 427 -24.39 18.36 -14.60
C PHE A 427 -25.10 17.50 -15.65
N GLU A 428 -24.85 16.19 -15.71
CA GLU A 428 -25.71 15.26 -16.46
C GLU A 428 -27.13 15.19 -15.88
N SER A 429 -27.30 15.51 -14.58
CA SER A 429 -28.61 15.59 -13.93
C SER A 429 -29.40 16.84 -14.33
N THR A 430 -28.73 17.93 -14.72
CA THR A 430 -29.34 19.23 -15.03
C THR A 430 -29.53 19.43 -16.54
N LEU A 431 -30.77 19.54 -17.01
CA LEU A 431 -31.08 19.70 -18.45
C LEU A 431 -30.45 20.94 -19.11
N LEU A 432 -30.13 21.98 -18.32
CA LEU A 432 -29.55 23.24 -18.81
C LEU A 432 -28.17 23.11 -19.44
N PHE A 433 -27.39 22.09 -19.06
CA PHE A 433 -25.96 22.03 -19.41
C PHE A 433 -25.64 21.06 -20.56
N ASN A 434 -26.64 20.33 -21.07
CA ASN A 434 -26.47 19.29 -22.09
C ASN A 434 -25.90 19.78 -23.43
N ASN A 435 -26.09 21.06 -23.78
CA ASN A 435 -25.65 21.62 -25.07
C ASN A 435 -24.44 22.57 -24.97
N ILE A 436 -23.73 22.58 -23.83
CA ILE A 436 -22.67 23.55 -23.55
C ILE A 436 -21.29 22.94 -23.82
N SER A 437 -20.37 23.74 -24.39
CA SER A 437 -18.99 23.29 -24.62
C SER A 437 -18.24 22.99 -23.31
N CYS A 438 -17.41 21.94 -23.29
CA CYS A 438 -16.65 21.53 -22.10
C CYS A 438 -15.72 22.64 -21.56
N SER A 439 -15.18 23.51 -22.41
CA SER A 439 -14.34 24.64 -21.99
C SER A 439 -15.13 25.69 -21.20
N PHE A 440 -16.38 25.92 -21.60
CA PHE A 440 -17.27 26.85 -20.93
C PHE A 440 -17.75 26.27 -19.60
N LEU A 441 -18.13 24.98 -19.58
CA LEU A 441 -18.46 24.25 -18.36
C LEU A 441 -17.33 24.33 -17.32
N ASN A 442 -16.09 24.05 -17.72
CA ASN A 442 -14.93 24.11 -16.82
C ASN A 442 -14.71 25.51 -16.21
N SER A 443 -15.06 26.56 -16.95
CA SER A 443 -14.97 27.95 -16.45
C SER A 443 -16.03 28.25 -15.39
N ILE A 444 -17.24 27.69 -15.55
CA ILE A 444 -18.32 27.77 -14.56
C ILE A 444 -17.96 26.95 -13.32
N ILE A 445 -17.50 25.71 -13.48
CA ILE A 445 -17.15 24.83 -12.35
C ILE A 445 -16.09 25.47 -11.44
N GLY A 446 -15.13 26.18 -12.02
CA GLY A 446 -14.07 26.84 -11.25
C GLY A 446 -14.55 27.94 -10.31
N VAL A 447 -15.78 28.45 -10.47
CA VAL A 447 -16.34 29.54 -9.64
C VAL A 447 -17.48 29.09 -8.73
N LEU A 448 -18.07 27.91 -8.98
CA LEU A 448 -19.13 27.37 -8.14
C LEU A 448 -18.63 27.03 -6.74
N LYS A 449 -19.47 27.26 -5.74
CA LYS A 449 -19.17 26.98 -4.33
C LYS A 449 -20.19 26.00 -3.78
N GLN A 450 -19.71 24.88 -3.25
CA GLN A 450 -20.58 23.92 -2.56
C GLN A 450 -20.98 24.46 -1.18
N GLU A 451 -22.27 24.45 -0.90
CA GLU A 451 -22.89 24.81 0.39
C GLU A 451 -23.81 23.66 0.83
N ILE A 452 -23.94 23.45 2.14
CA ILE A 452 -24.83 22.44 2.73
C ILE A 452 -25.83 23.17 3.62
N PHE A 453 -27.11 22.88 3.41
CA PHE A 453 -28.22 23.38 4.22
C PHE A 453 -28.89 22.20 4.92
N LEU A 454 -29.19 22.35 6.20
CA LEU A 454 -29.94 21.35 6.96
C LEU A 454 -31.44 21.50 6.71
N GLN A 455 -32.22 20.50 7.13
CA GLN A 455 -33.66 20.60 7.18
C GLN A 455 -34.13 21.86 7.92
N ASP A 456 -35.15 22.52 7.36
CA ASP A 456 -35.74 23.78 7.78
C ASP A 456 -34.80 25.01 7.70
N ASP A 457 -33.61 24.88 7.09
CA ASP A 457 -32.78 26.05 6.81
C ASP A 457 -33.42 26.90 5.71
N ILE A 458 -33.54 28.19 5.99
CA ILE A 458 -33.96 29.18 4.99
C ILE A 458 -32.72 29.57 4.18
N ILE A 459 -32.68 29.15 2.91
CA ILE A 459 -31.58 29.41 1.99
C ILE A 459 -31.55 30.90 1.60
N TYR A 460 -32.70 31.45 1.25
CA TYR A 460 -32.91 32.89 1.11
C TYR A 460 -34.36 33.26 1.45
N LYS A 461 -34.57 34.52 1.83
CA LYS A 461 -35.90 35.06 2.14
C LYS A 461 -36.42 35.98 1.03
N TYR A 462 -37.73 36.06 0.96
CA TYR A 462 -38.48 37.06 0.20
C TYR A 462 -38.01 38.50 0.49
N ASP A 463 -38.09 39.37 -0.52
CA ASP A 463 -37.74 40.80 -0.51
C ASP A 463 -36.27 41.12 -0.15
N ILE A 464 -35.40 40.11 -0.01
CA ILE A 464 -33.96 40.31 0.10
C ILE A 464 -33.36 40.42 -1.29
N GLU A 465 -32.42 41.35 -1.49
CA GLU A 465 -31.64 41.46 -2.72
C GLU A 465 -30.89 40.15 -3.02
N GLY A 466 -31.20 39.51 -4.14
CA GLY A 466 -30.57 38.26 -4.54
C GLY A 466 -29.22 38.49 -5.22
N LYS A 467 -28.17 37.79 -4.78
CA LYS A 467 -26.79 37.95 -5.31
C LYS A 467 -26.23 36.69 -5.98
N CYS A 468 -27.01 35.62 -6.03
CA CYS A 468 -26.59 34.31 -6.52
C CYS A 468 -27.80 33.45 -6.92
N MET A 469 -27.56 32.40 -7.67
CA MET A 469 -28.50 31.28 -7.89
C MET A 469 -27.89 29.99 -7.33
N TYR A 470 -28.68 28.93 -7.24
CA TYR A 470 -28.26 27.65 -6.68
C TYR A 470 -28.65 26.50 -7.60
N PHE A 471 -27.75 25.54 -7.78
CA PHE A 471 -28.04 24.24 -8.40
C PHE A 471 -28.10 23.17 -7.31
N ILE A 472 -29.07 22.28 -7.38
CA ILE A 472 -29.25 21.21 -6.39
C ILE A 472 -28.46 19.98 -6.84
N ILE A 473 -27.54 19.55 -5.98
CA ILE A 473 -26.82 18.28 -6.16
C ILE A 473 -27.68 17.15 -5.62
N THR A 474 -28.08 17.26 -4.37
CA THR A 474 -28.91 16.31 -3.64
C THR A 474 -29.77 17.05 -2.63
N GLY A 475 -31.04 16.66 -2.52
CA GLY A 475 -32.01 17.16 -1.56
C GLY A 475 -33.15 17.95 -2.21
N THR A 476 -34.16 18.28 -1.41
CA THR A 476 -35.37 18.95 -1.88
C THR A 476 -35.55 20.32 -1.24
N VAL A 477 -35.80 21.34 -2.07
CA VAL A 477 -36.05 22.72 -1.63
C VAL A 477 -37.46 23.15 -1.99
N ALA A 478 -38.20 23.68 -1.00
CA ALA A 478 -39.50 24.30 -1.20
C ALA A 478 -39.36 25.79 -1.49
N LEU A 479 -40.05 26.28 -2.53
CA LEU A 479 -40.19 27.70 -2.81
C LEU A 479 -41.56 28.19 -2.32
N ILE A 480 -41.55 29.20 -1.44
CA ILE A 480 -42.76 29.72 -0.79
C ILE A 480 -42.90 31.20 -1.10
N THR A 481 -44.12 31.64 -1.42
CA THR A 481 -44.49 33.06 -1.60
C THR A 481 -44.48 33.83 -0.27
N TYR A 482 -44.60 35.16 -0.32
CA TYR A 482 -44.73 35.97 0.90
C TYR A 482 -46.01 35.66 1.69
N SER A 483 -47.07 35.19 1.00
CA SER A 483 -48.34 34.78 1.61
C SER A 483 -48.26 33.40 2.29
N GLY A 484 -47.11 32.72 2.24
CA GLY A 484 -46.90 31.42 2.84
C GLY A 484 -47.39 30.25 1.98
N LYS A 485 -47.87 30.51 0.76
CA LYS A 485 -48.25 29.45 -0.19
C LYS A 485 -47.02 28.87 -0.87
N GLU A 486 -46.90 27.56 -0.78
CA GLU A 486 -45.87 26.78 -1.46
C GLU A 486 -46.15 26.73 -2.97
N ILE A 487 -45.15 27.05 -3.77
CA ILE A 487 -45.25 27.17 -5.23
C ILE A 487 -44.85 25.86 -5.89
N CYS A 488 -43.69 25.33 -5.50
CA CYS A 488 -43.13 24.11 -6.06
C CYS A 488 -41.99 23.55 -5.17
N HIS A 489 -41.70 22.27 -5.38
CA HIS A 489 -40.50 21.60 -4.87
C HIS A 489 -39.47 21.50 -5.99
N VAL A 490 -38.24 21.85 -5.66
CA VAL A 490 -37.09 21.80 -6.55
C VAL A 490 -36.23 20.62 -6.08
N ASN A 491 -35.99 19.65 -6.97
CA ASN A 491 -35.35 18.39 -6.62
C ASN A 491 -33.91 18.30 -7.19
N ASP A 492 -33.25 17.18 -6.95
CA ASP A 492 -31.94 16.83 -7.51
C ASP A 492 -31.85 17.11 -9.02
N GLY A 493 -30.83 17.85 -9.44
CA GLY A 493 -30.63 18.21 -10.85
C GLY A 493 -31.40 19.46 -11.31
N ASP A 494 -32.25 20.03 -10.48
CA ASP A 494 -32.88 21.33 -10.75
C ASP A 494 -32.06 22.50 -10.15
N PHE A 495 -32.53 23.71 -10.39
CA PHE A 495 -31.91 24.94 -9.90
C PHE A 495 -32.98 25.94 -9.49
N PHE A 496 -32.59 26.93 -8.67
CA PHE A 496 -33.51 27.95 -8.18
C PHE A 496 -32.81 29.27 -7.88
N GLY A 497 -33.60 30.33 -7.79
CA GLY A 497 -33.12 31.67 -7.49
C GLY A 497 -32.47 32.37 -8.70
N GLU A 498 -32.83 31.95 -9.91
CA GLU A 498 -32.34 32.43 -11.19
C GLU A 498 -32.67 33.90 -11.48
N ASN A 499 -33.83 34.41 -11.02
CA ASN A 499 -34.23 35.80 -11.24
C ASN A 499 -33.18 36.79 -10.71
N ALA A 500 -32.51 36.43 -9.61
CA ALA A 500 -31.46 37.22 -8.99
C ALA A 500 -30.18 37.37 -9.83
N VAL A 501 -29.90 36.43 -10.74
CA VAL A 501 -28.73 36.51 -11.62
C VAL A 501 -29.04 37.13 -12.98
N VAL A 502 -30.29 37.03 -13.43
CA VAL A 502 -30.77 37.63 -14.70
C VAL A 502 -31.02 39.13 -14.51
N GLN A 503 -31.89 39.51 -13.58
CA GLN A 503 -32.39 40.88 -13.42
C GLN A 503 -31.52 41.70 -12.43
N HIS A 504 -31.12 42.92 -12.79
CA HIS A 504 -30.23 43.73 -11.95
C HIS A 504 -30.92 44.18 -10.64
N GLU A 505 -30.21 44.09 -9.51
CA GLU A 505 -30.71 44.44 -8.17
C GLU A 505 -32.06 43.80 -7.82
N HIS A 506 -32.30 42.60 -8.37
CA HIS A 506 -33.56 41.90 -8.17
C HIS A 506 -33.71 41.38 -6.74
N LYS A 507 -34.84 41.72 -6.13
CA LYS A 507 -35.23 41.19 -4.84
C LYS A 507 -35.93 39.84 -5.00
N ARG A 508 -35.66 38.90 -4.10
CA ARG A 508 -36.26 37.56 -4.14
C ARG A 508 -37.79 37.64 -4.07
N GLU A 509 -38.46 37.07 -5.06
CA GLU A 509 -39.93 36.94 -5.10
C GLU A 509 -40.44 35.77 -4.23
N THR A 510 -39.53 34.92 -3.73
CA THR A 510 -39.85 33.75 -2.91
C THR A 510 -38.90 33.60 -1.72
N THR A 511 -39.30 32.78 -0.76
CA THR A 511 -38.44 32.23 0.29
C THR A 511 -38.12 30.78 -0.06
N ALA A 512 -36.84 30.42 -0.10
CA ALA A 512 -36.40 29.05 -0.34
C ALA A 512 -36.06 28.37 0.99
N ILE A 513 -36.69 27.21 1.26
CA ILE A 513 -36.50 26.43 2.49
C ILE A 513 -36.07 25.02 2.14
N ALA A 514 -35.01 24.53 2.76
CA ALA A 514 -34.57 23.14 2.63
C ALA A 514 -35.54 22.22 3.39
N LEU A 515 -36.20 21.28 2.70
CA LEU A 515 -37.10 20.30 3.33
C LEU A 515 -36.34 19.14 3.98
N GLU A 516 -35.13 18.90 3.51
CA GLU A 516 -34.18 17.90 4.01
C GLU A 516 -32.76 18.44 3.92
N VAL A 517 -31.75 17.62 4.22
CA VAL A 517 -30.35 18.06 4.05
C VAL A 517 -30.05 18.23 2.57
N CYS A 518 -29.80 19.47 2.17
CA CYS A 518 -29.57 19.84 0.78
C CYS A 518 -28.10 20.18 0.55
N GLU A 519 -27.47 19.54 -0.43
CA GLU A 519 -26.18 19.94 -0.98
C GLU A 519 -26.40 20.74 -2.26
N VAL A 520 -25.93 21.99 -2.29
CA VAL A 520 -26.17 22.91 -3.40
C VAL A 520 -24.88 23.55 -3.89
N LEU A 521 -24.85 23.89 -5.18
CA LEU A 521 -23.80 24.70 -5.80
C LEU A 521 -24.28 26.13 -5.96
N ARG A 522 -23.68 27.04 -5.23
CA ARG A 522 -23.91 28.48 -5.34
C ARG A 522 -23.16 29.06 -6.55
N PHE A 523 -23.90 29.77 -7.40
CA PHE A 523 -23.35 30.56 -8.50
C PHE A 523 -23.61 32.06 -8.26
N ASP A 524 -22.56 32.80 -7.91
CA ASP A 524 -22.66 34.24 -7.66
C ASP A 524 -22.94 35.02 -8.95
N ARG A 525 -23.82 36.04 -8.88
CA ARG A 525 -24.20 36.90 -10.02
C ARG A 525 -22.99 37.50 -10.72
N ARG A 526 -22.00 37.95 -9.95
CA ARG A 526 -20.77 38.56 -10.47
C ARG A 526 -20.04 37.62 -11.42
N ASP A 527 -19.99 36.34 -11.07
CA ASP A 527 -19.34 35.31 -11.88
C ASP A 527 -20.27 34.86 -13.03
N PHE A 528 -21.59 34.78 -12.80
CA PHE A 528 -22.58 34.48 -13.83
C PHE A 528 -22.54 35.49 -14.97
N VAL A 529 -22.63 36.79 -14.69
CA VAL A 529 -22.60 37.84 -15.71
C VAL A 529 -21.27 37.86 -16.48
N ARG A 530 -20.16 37.54 -15.80
CA ARG A 530 -18.83 37.47 -16.44
C ARG A 530 -18.70 36.27 -17.37
N LEU A 531 -19.26 35.12 -16.98
CA LEU A 531 -19.06 33.85 -17.70
C LEU A 531 -20.17 33.56 -18.70
N VAL A 532 -21.41 33.96 -18.42
CA VAL A 532 -22.61 33.63 -19.20
C VAL A 532 -23.16 34.91 -19.85
N PRO A 533 -22.69 35.25 -21.07
CA PRO A 533 -23.15 36.46 -21.74
C PRO A 533 -24.62 36.32 -22.18
N PRO A 534 -25.38 37.43 -22.32
CA PRO A 534 -26.80 37.41 -22.68
C PRO A 534 -27.14 36.69 -24.00
N LYS A 535 -26.16 36.60 -24.91
CA LYS A 535 -26.33 35.90 -26.20
C LYS A 535 -26.27 34.37 -26.08
N CYS A 536 -25.80 33.83 -24.96
CA CYS A 536 -25.63 32.40 -24.73
C CYS A 536 -27.00 31.71 -24.63
N GLU A 537 -27.12 30.49 -25.18
CA GLU A 537 -28.35 29.68 -25.07
C GLU A 537 -28.72 29.41 -23.60
N MET A 538 -27.72 29.17 -22.75
CA MET A 538 -27.92 28.99 -21.31
C MET A 538 -28.56 30.22 -20.67
N TYR A 539 -28.12 31.44 -21.05
CA TYR A 539 -28.72 32.67 -20.51
C TYR A 539 -30.18 32.76 -20.89
N LYS A 540 -30.51 32.55 -22.17
CA LYS A 540 -31.88 32.60 -22.68
C LYS A 540 -32.77 31.54 -22.06
N ALA A 541 -32.26 30.32 -21.86
CA ALA A 541 -32.99 29.26 -21.18
C ALA A 541 -33.33 29.65 -19.73
N ILE A 542 -32.33 30.15 -19.00
CA ILE A 542 -32.51 30.64 -17.62
C ILE A 542 -33.46 31.83 -17.57
N GLU A 543 -33.36 32.79 -18.50
CA GLU A 543 -34.25 33.95 -18.61
C GLU A 543 -35.70 33.53 -18.91
N SER A 544 -35.91 32.59 -19.83
CA SER A 544 -37.26 32.07 -20.13
C SER A 544 -37.88 31.32 -18.96
N LEU A 545 -37.08 30.60 -18.18
CA LEU A 545 -37.53 29.89 -16.98
C LEU A 545 -37.81 30.87 -15.83
N ALA A 546 -36.98 31.90 -15.68
CA ALA A 546 -37.19 33.01 -14.75
C ALA A 546 -38.55 33.69 -15.00
N ASP A 547 -38.84 34.07 -16.25
CA ASP A 547 -40.10 34.71 -16.62
C ASP A 547 -41.31 33.80 -16.37
N ALA A 548 -41.19 32.51 -16.69
CA ALA A 548 -42.23 31.52 -16.44
C ALA A 548 -42.51 31.35 -14.94
N LEU A 549 -41.46 31.32 -14.11
CA LEU A 549 -41.60 31.23 -12.66
C LEU A 549 -42.26 32.48 -12.08
N THR A 550 -41.86 33.69 -12.52
CA THR A 550 -42.49 34.94 -12.08
C THR A 550 -43.99 34.98 -12.45
N GLN A 551 -44.39 34.47 -13.60
CA GLN A 551 -45.82 34.32 -13.94
C GLN A 551 -46.53 33.32 -13.03
N HIS A 552 -45.89 32.19 -12.73
CA HIS A 552 -46.44 31.17 -11.84
C HIS A 552 -46.64 31.70 -10.41
N ILE A 553 -45.67 32.48 -9.90
CA ILE A 553 -45.76 33.17 -8.61
C ILE A 553 -46.97 34.11 -8.57
N LYS A 554 -47.11 34.99 -9.57
CA LYS A 554 -48.25 35.93 -9.65
C LYS A 554 -49.60 35.20 -9.68
N ASN A 555 -49.69 34.10 -10.42
CA ASN A 555 -50.91 33.30 -10.48
C ASN A 555 -51.22 32.63 -9.14
N ALA A 556 -50.20 32.12 -8.45
CA ALA A 556 -50.34 31.50 -7.14
C ALA A 556 -50.82 32.51 -6.09
N GLU A 557 -50.33 33.75 -6.14
CA GLU A 557 -50.73 34.86 -5.25
C GLU A 557 -52.16 35.32 -5.52
N ASN A 558 -52.55 35.51 -6.79
CA ASN A 558 -53.92 35.90 -7.16
C ASN A 558 -54.97 34.85 -6.72
N GLN A 559 -54.60 33.58 -6.65
CA GLN A 559 -55.48 32.54 -6.11
C GLN A 559 -55.69 32.71 -4.59
N VAL A 560 -54.64 33.07 -3.85
CA VAL A 560 -54.75 33.28 -2.39
C VAL A 560 -55.63 34.50 -2.09
N SER A 561 -55.45 35.61 -2.81
CA SER A 561 -56.29 36.80 -2.62
C SER A 561 -57.77 36.51 -2.91
N ASN A 562 -58.06 35.73 -3.96
CA ASN A 562 -59.44 35.36 -4.30
C ASN A 562 -60.07 34.39 -3.28
N ASP A 563 -59.28 33.52 -2.64
CA ASP A 563 -59.76 32.62 -1.60
C ASP A 563 -60.00 33.37 -0.27
N ASP A 564 -59.12 34.32 0.09
CA ASP A 564 -59.32 35.21 1.24
C ASP A 564 -60.56 36.10 1.08
N ASP A 565 -60.81 36.63 -0.13
CA ASP A 565 -62.00 37.42 -0.44
C ASP A 565 -63.30 36.57 -0.36
N LYS A 566 -63.26 35.30 -0.77
CA LYS A 566 -64.39 34.37 -0.60
C LYS A 566 -64.66 34.04 0.86
N ILE A 567 -63.62 33.84 1.67
CA ILE A 567 -63.76 33.54 3.10
C ILE A 567 -64.31 34.76 3.86
N ASN A 568 -63.89 35.97 3.49
CA ASN A 568 -64.40 37.21 4.07
C ASN A 568 -65.83 37.54 3.60
N GLY A 569 -66.19 37.20 2.37
CA GLY A 569 -67.56 37.32 1.84
C GLY A 569 -68.57 36.33 2.42
N LEU A 570 -68.12 35.25 3.09
CA LEU A 570 -68.96 34.29 3.81
C LEU A 570 -69.16 34.64 5.29
N LYS A 571 -68.50 35.69 5.81
CA LYS A 571 -68.60 36.18 7.19
C LYS A 571 -69.39 37.48 7.34
N LEU A 572 -69.97 37.99 6.25
CA LEU A 572 -70.99 39.04 6.19
C LEU A 572 -72.33 38.39 5.82
#